data_AF-A0A8T4DA73-F1
#
_entry.id   AF-A0A8T4DA73-F1
#
_cell.length_a   1.000
_cell.length_b   1.000
_cell.length_c   1.000
_cell.angle_alpha   90.00
_cell.angle_beta   90.00
_cell.angle_gamma   90.00
#
_symmetry.space_group_name_H-M   'P 1'
#
loop_
_entity.id
_entity.type
_entity.pdbx_description
1 polymer ?
#
loop_
_entity_poly.entity_id
_entity_poly.type
_entity_poly.pdbx_seq_one_letter_code
_entity_poly.pdbx_strand_id
1 'polypeptide(L)'
;MTCYDKVREYMKYIFFLEDGGLDIQKVEPRDVFIATMLGGEYKLLFTDSLHLAVMKRLNIKNIATRDSDFERAKEITVWCP
;
A
#
# COMPACT_ATOMS: atom_id res chain seq x y z
N MET A 1 30.27 5.88 3.13
CA MET A 1 28.99 5.35 2.62
C MET A 1 27.98 5.44 3.75
N THR A 2 27.06 6.38 3.68
CA THR A 2 26.03 6.57 4.70
C THR A 2 24.78 5.78 4.33
N CYS A 3 23.98 5.34 5.30
CA CYS A 3 22.73 4.62 5.05
C CYS A 3 21.81 5.36 4.05
N TYR A 4 21.85 6.69 4.05
CA TYR A 4 21.07 7.54 3.16
C TYR A 4 21.51 7.51 1.70
N ASP A 5 22.75 7.11 1.39
CA ASP A 5 23.17 6.96 0.00
C ASP A 5 22.36 5.86 -0.70
N LYS A 6 22.07 4.76 0.01
CA LYS A 6 21.21 3.68 -0.48
C LYS A 6 19.74 4.08 -0.60
N VAL A 7 19.25 4.90 0.32
CA VAL A 7 17.89 5.46 0.22
C VAL A 7 17.75 6.34 -1.03
N ARG A 8 18.74 7.19 -1.31
CA ARG A 8 18.73 8.02 -2.53
C ARG A 8 18.82 7.18 -3.81
N GLU A 9 19.62 6.11 -3.80
CA GLU A 9 19.68 5.16 -4.91
C GLU A 9 18.32 4.50 -5.16
N TYR A 10 17.64 4.06 -4.11
CA TYR A 10 16.30 3.52 -4.20
C TYR A 10 15.28 4.54 -4.75
N MET A 11 15.36 5.80 -4.34
CA MET A 11 14.48 6.85 -4.88
C MET A 11 14.65 7.06 -6.39
N LYS A 12 15.87 6.95 -6.92
CA LYS A 12 16.10 7.00 -8.38
C LYS A 12 15.39 5.88 -9.11
N TYR A 13 15.36 4.68 -8.53
CA TYR A 13 14.64 3.54 -9.08
C TYR A 13 13.12 3.79 -9.09
N ILE A 14 12.57 4.38 -8.03
CA ILE A 14 11.16 4.77 -7.98
C ILE A 14 10.82 5.79 -9.07
N PHE A 15 11.63 6.84 -9.24
CA PHE A 15 11.40 7.84 -10.31
C PHE A 15 11.44 7.21 -11.71
N PHE A 16 12.35 6.26 -11.93
CA PHE A 16 12.38 5.50 -13.18
C PHE A 16 11.09 4.70 -13.41
N LEU A 17 10.50 4.10 -12.36
CA LEU A 17 9.21 3.42 -12.48
C LEU A 17 8.05 4.40 -12.74
N GLU A 18 8.08 5.59 -12.13
CA GLU A 18 7.10 6.65 -12.39
C GLU A 18 7.13 7.09 -13.85
N ASP A 19 8.32 7.26 -14.44
CA ASP A 19 8.49 7.52 -15.88
C ASP A 19 7.91 6.38 -16.74
N GLY A 20 7.88 5.15 -16.20
CA GLY A 20 7.29 3.96 -16.80
C GLY A 20 5.78 3.80 -16.56
N GLY A 21 5.12 4.73 -15.86
CA GLY A 21 3.68 4.72 -15.60
C GLY A 21 3.26 4.25 -14.20
N LEU A 22 4.20 4.08 -13.26
CA LEU A 22 3.86 3.92 -11.84
C LEU A 22 3.25 5.21 -11.30
N ASP A 23 2.13 5.11 -10.59
CA ASP A 23 1.47 6.26 -9.96
C ASP A 23 1.49 6.14 -8.43
N ILE A 24 2.20 7.04 -7.75
CA ILE A 24 2.35 7.04 -6.29
C ILE A 24 1.17 7.76 -5.64
N GLN A 25 0.31 6.98 -4.99
CA GLN A 25 -0.85 7.52 -4.31
C GLN A 25 -0.50 8.11 -2.94
N LYS A 26 -0.92 9.36 -2.72
CA LYS A 26 -0.84 10.00 -1.41
C LYS A 26 -1.82 9.36 -0.45
N VAL A 27 -1.41 9.24 0.81
CA VAL A 27 -2.30 8.94 1.92
C VAL A 27 -3.02 10.22 2.31
N GLU A 28 -4.34 10.20 2.27
CA GLU A 28 -5.17 11.32 2.72
C GLU A 28 -5.52 11.18 4.20
N PRO A 29 -5.80 12.27 4.94
CA PRO A 29 -6.21 12.20 6.34
C PRO A 29 -7.42 11.28 6.59
N ARG A 30 -8.33 11.18 5.61
CA ARG A 30 -9.48 10.27 5.69
C ARG A 30 -9.07 8.80 5.64
N ASP A 31 -7.98 8.47 4.95
CA ASP A 31 -7.48 7.09 4.87
C ASP A 31 -6.98 6.62 6.24
N VAL A 32 -6.33 7.50 7.00
CA VAL A 32 -5.89 7.23 8.38
C VAL A 32 -7.07 6.88 9.28
N PHE A 33 -8.17 7.61 9.18
CA PHE A 33 -9.39 7.31 9.93
C PHE A 33 -10.04 5.99 9.49
N ILE A 34 -10.09 5.71 8.19
CA ILE A 34 -10.66 4.45 7.69
C ILE A 34 -9.78 3.26 8.10
N ALA A 35 -8.45 3.42 8.11
CA ALA A 35 -7.49 2.38 8.47
C ALA A 35 -7.69 1.86 9.90
N THR A 36 -8.09 2.70 10.86
CA THR A 36 -8.35 2.23 12.24
C THR A 36 -9.54 1.27 12.29
N MET A 37 -10.57 1.50 11.47
CA MET A 37 -11.73 0.63 11.36
C MET A 37 -11.38 -0.69 10.66
N LEU A 38 -10.69 -0.60 9.51
CA LEU A 38 -10.28 -1.78 8.73
C LEU A 38 -9.31 -2.68 9.50
N GLY A 39 -8.42 -2.10 10.31
CA GLY A 39 -7.50 -2.86 11.16
C GLY A 39 -8.22 -3.70 12.19
N GLY A 40 -9.30 -3.17 12.79
CA GLY A 40 -10.16 -3.94 13.69
C GLY A 40 -10.98 -5.02 12.96
N GLU A 41 -11.53 -4.68 11.79
CA GLU A 41 -12.38 -5.57 11.00
C GLU A 41 -11.61 -6.78 10.45
N TYR A 42 -10.44 -6.53 9.86
CA TYR A 42 -9.63 -7.55 9.18
C TYR A 42 -8.42 -8.03 10.00
N LYS A 43 -8.26 -7.55 11.23
CA LYS A 43 -7.14 -7.87 12.14
C LYS A 43 -5.77 -7.58 11.54
N LEU A 44 -5.68 -6.49 10.79
CA LEU A 44 -4.48 -6.05 10.08
C LEU A 44 -3.63 -5.13 10.95
N LEU A 45 -2.32 -5.10 10.68
CA LEU A 45 -1.48 -4.02 11.18
C LEU A 45 -1.94 -2.68 10.58
N PHE A 46 -1.64 -1.59 11.28
CA PHE A 46 -2.12 -0.27 10.86
C PHE A 46 -1.65 0.12 9.46
N THR A 47 -0.41 -0.20 9.10
CA THR A 47 0.16 0.07 7.75
C THR A 47 -0.58 -0.69 6.66
N ASP A 48 -0.95 -1.95 6.89
CA ASP A 48 -1.68 -2.77 5.92
C ASP A 48 -3.12 -2.29 5.79
N SER A 49 -3.71 -1.89 6.91
CA SER A 49 -5.02 -1.23 6.96
C SER A 49 -5.02 0.09 6.18
N LEU A 50 -3.90 0.82 6.19
CA LEU A 50 -3.72 2.06 5.44
C LEU A 50 -3.68 1.79 3.93
N HIS A 51 -3.01 0.73 3.50
CA HIS A 51 -3.07 0.27 2.11
C HIS A 51 -4.51 -0.02 1.67
N LEU A 52 -5.28 -0.77 2.47
CA LEU A 52 -6.69 -1.03 2.18
C LEU A 52 -7.55 0.24 2.16
N ALA A 53 -7.29 1.20 3.07
CA ALA A 53 -8.02 2.46 3.10
C ALA A 53 -7.81 3.27 1.82
N VAL A 54 -6.56 3.38 1.36
CA VAL A 54 -6.21 4.03 0.08
C VAL A 54 -6.87 3.29 -1.09
N MET A 55 -6.78 1.96 -1.13
CA MET A 55 -7.42 1.15 -2.17
C MET A 55 -8.93 1.38 -2.22
N LYS A 56 -9.60 1.42 -1.07
CA LYS A 56 -11.04 1.65 -0.96
C LYS A 56 -11.44 3.03 -1.46
N ARG A 57 -10.67 4.08 -1.14
CA ARG A 57 -10.89 5.45 -1.64
C ARG A 57 -10.75 5.52 -3.17
N LEU A 58 -9.78 4.80 -3.73
CA LEU A 58 -9.48 4.80 -5.16
C LEU A 58 -10.24 3.73 -5.95
N ASN A 59 -11.11 2.96 -5.30
CA ASN A 59 -11.83 1.82 -5.88
C ASN A 59 -10.89 0.78 -6.55
N ILE A 60 -9.70 0.59 -5.98
CA ILE A 60 -8.74 -0.43 -6.39
C ILE A 60 -9.12 -1.75 -5.70
N LYS A 61 -9.28 -2.81 -6.49
CA LYS A 61 -9.71 -4.12 -5.99
C LYS A 61 -8.66 -5.22 -6.10
N ASN A 62 -7.49 -4.93 -6.68
CA ASN A 62 -6.43 -5.92 -6.85
C ASN A 62 -5.18 -5.44 -6.11
N ILE A 63 -4.51 -6.34 -5.42
CA ILE A 63 -3.21 -6.08 -4.78
C ILE A 63 -2.22 -7.18 -5.14
N ALA A 64 -1.00 -6.77 -5.49
CA ALA A 64 0.13 -7.68 -5.67
C ALA A 64 0.92 -7.73 -4.36
N THR A 65 0.81 -8.82 -3.61
CA THR A 65 1.51 -8.99 -2.33
C THR A 65 1.74 -10.46 -2.00
N ARG A 66 2.78 -10.74 -1.22
CA ARG A 66 3.04 -12.05 -0.60
C ARG A 66 2.52 -12.14 0.84
N ASP A 67 1.94 -11.06 1.33
CA ASP A 67 1.38 -11.01 2.67
C ASP A 67 -0.04 -11.60 2.69
N SER A 68 -0.16 -12.79 3.26
CA SER A 68 -1.42 -13.53 3.37
C SER A 68 -2.45 -12.82 4.25
N ASP A 69 -2.04 -11.84 5.06
CA ASP A 69 -2.97 -11.12 5.93
C ASP A 69 -4.04 -10.35 5.14
N PHE A 70 -3.73 -9.93 3.90
CA PHE A 70 -4.67 -9.29 2.98
C PHE A 70 -5.77 -10.23 2.48
N GLU A 71 -5.60 -11.56 2.55
CA GLU A 71 -6.65 -12.52 2.19
C GLU A 71 -7.89 -12.44 3.10
N ARG A 72 -7.76 -11.78 4.27
CA ARG A 72 -8.87 -11.53 5.20
C ARG A 72 -9.85 -10.47 4.68
N ALA A 73 -9.41 -9.57 3.80
CA ALA A 73 -10.24 -8.54 3.18
C ALA A 73 -10.92 -9.09 1.91
N LYS A 74 -12.19 -9.48 2.05
CA LYS A 74 -12.93 -10.22 1.00
C LYS A 74 -13.29 -9.37 -0.22
N GLU A 75 -13.20 -8.05 -0.11
CA GLU A 75 -13.52 -7.09 -1.16
C GLU A 75 -12.38 -6.85 -2.16
N ILE A 76 -11.20 -7.42 -1.91
CA ILE A 76 -10.03 -7.36 -2.78
C ILE A 76 -9.64 -8.73 -3.31
N THR A 77 -8.91 -8.73 -4.42
CA THR A 77 -8.27 -9.90 -5.03
C THR A 77 -6.76 -9.79 -4.79
N VAL A 78 -6.21 -10.78 -4.10
CA VAL A 78 -4.78 -10.88 -3.85
C VAL A 78 -4.13 -11.69 -4.98
N TRP A 79 -3.11 -11.11 -5.60
CA TRP A 79 -2.22 -11.81 -6.52
C TRP A 79 -0.83 -11.94 -5.89
N CYS A 80 -0.29 -13.16 -5.87
CA CYS A 80 1.01 -13.45 -5.28
C CYS A 80 2.07 -13.60 -6.40
N PRO A 81 3.01 -12.63 -6.55
CA PRO A 81 4.12 -12.71 -7.50
C PRO A 81 5.19 -13.75 -7.14
#